data_AF-A0A6B3M8Y1-F1
#
_entry.id   AF-A0A6B3M8Y1-F1
#
_cell.length_a   1.000
_cell.length_b   1.000
_cell.length_c   1.000
_cell.angle_alpha   90.00
_cell.angle_beta   90.00
_cell.angle_gamma   90.00
#
_symmetry.space_group_name_H-M   'P 1'
#
loop_
_entity.id
_entity.type
_entity.pdbx_description
1 polymer ?
#
loop_
_entity_poly.entity_id
_entity_poly.type
_entity_poly.pdbx_seq_one_letter_code
_entity_poly.pdbx_strand_id
1 'polypeptide(L)'
;MGLAGGLTINFNLGYLQNHRPDLLVPIIQKASVAPTVIATTHDHHGQTGRMMGLAWEFKRLSASNGEVKERKIAPQFFLAHRDPNTRNHNYAIKVLQAQLNQLPRPLDLWLVDFRTKVDLKSQQCVADSKYRSSVGGYKYKLYRCS
;
A
#
# COMPACT_ATOMS: atom_id res chain seq x y z
N MET A 1 -27.47 -22.05 -25.66
CA MET A 1 -27.11 -20.68 -25.25
C MET A 1 -26.26 -20.71 -23.98
N GLY A 2 -24.99 -21.11 -24.04
CA GLY A 2 -24.15 -21.24 -22.83
C GLY A 2 -22.65 -20.98 -23.03
N LEU A 3 -22.19 -20.76 -24.27
CA LEU A 3 -20.77 -20.59 -24.60
C LEU A 3 -20.28 -19.13 -24.48
N ALA A 4 -21.18 -18.15 -24.33
CA ALA A 4 -20.81 -16.74 -24.27
C ALA A 4 -20.39 -16.26 -22.86
N GLY A 5 -20.74 -16.98 -21.79
CA GLY A 5 -20.39 -16.62 -20.41
C GLY A 5 -18.97 -17.01 -19.99
N GLY A 6 -18.33 -17.96 -20.69
CA GLY A 6 -16.98 -18.42 -20.37
C GLY A 6 -15.86 -17.48 -20.85
N LEU A 7 -16.09 -16.72 -21.92
CA LEU A 7 -15.10 -15.79 -22.48
C LEU A 7 -14.90 -14.55 -21.57
N THR A 8 -15.93 -14.10 -20.86
CA THR A 8 -15.81 -12.99 -19.88
C THR A 8 -14.88 -13.33 -18.71
N ILE A 9 -14.75 -14.62 -18.35
CA ILE A 9 -13.81 -15.09 -17.32
C ILE A 9 -12.37 -15.07 -17.87
N ASN A 10 -12.18 -15.50 -19.13
CA ASN A 10 -10.86 -15.53 -19.78
C ASN A 10 -10.31 -14.12 -20.04
N PHE A 11 -11.17 -13.15 -20.34
CA PHE A 11 -10.76 -11.75 -20.56
C PHE A 11 -10.67 -10.91 -19.28
N ASN A 12 -10.92 -11.49 -18.11
CA ASN A 12 -10.76 -10.84 -16.81
C ASN A 12 -11.41 -9.42 -16.79
N LEU A 13 -12.58 -9.26 -17.40
CA LEU A 13 -13.24 -7.95 -17.55
C LEU A 13 -13.68 -7.34 -16.20
N GLY A 14 -13.82 -8.15 -15.16
CA GLY A 14 -13.99 -7.68 -13.77
C GLY A 14 -12.78 -6.90 -13.23
N TYR A 15 -11.63 -6.99 -13.90
CA TYR A 15 -10.39 -6.28 -13.56
C TYR A 15 -10.41 -4.81 -13.98
N LEU A 16 -11.27 -4.40 -14.93
CA LEU A 16 -11.39 -3.01 -15.38
C LEU A 16 -11.92 -2.05 -14.30
N GLN A 17 -12.63 -2.58 -13.29
CA GLN A 17 -13.12 -1.80 -12.15
C GLN A 17 -12.20 -1.94 -10.91
N ASN A 18 -11.19 -2.79 -10.99
CA ASN A 18 -10.41 -3.21 -9.84
C ASN A 18 -9.06 -2.49 -9.79
N HIS A 19 -8.61 -2.22 -8.57
CA HIS A 19 -7.27 -1.67 -8.37
C HIS A 19 -6.25 -2.72 -8.83
N ARG A 20 -5.15 -2.26 -9.44
CA ARG A 20 -4.14 -3.07 -10.13
C ARG A 20 -2.87 -3.20 -9.27
N PRO A 21 -2.85 -4.12 -8.28
CA PRO A 21 -1.70 -4.28 -7.39
C PRO A 21 -0.45 -4.76 -8.15
N ASP A 22 -0.64 -5.48 -9.26
CA ASP A 22 0.40 -5.92 -10.19
C ASP A 22 1.27 -4.77 -10.72
N LEU A 23 0.72 -3.56 -10.81
CA LEU A 23 1.46 -2.39 -11.27
C LEU A 23 2.18 -1.65 -10.14
N LEU A 24 1.57 -1.55 -8.95
CA LEU A 24 2.13 -0.81 -7.82
C LEU A 24 3.20 -1.61 -7.06
N VAL A 25 2.99 -2.90 -6.85
CA VAL A 25 3.89 -3.73 -6.04
C VAL A 25 5.33 -3.76 -6.60
N PRO A 26 5.57 -3.95 -7.90
CA PRO A 26 6.93 -3.92 -8.45
C PRO A 26 7.62 -2.56 -8.28
N ILE A 27 6.87 -1.46 -8.30
CA ILE A 27 7.40 -0.11 -8.04
C ILE A 27 7.87 -0.02 -6.59
N ILE A 28 7.07 -0.50 -5.65
CA ILE A 28 7.43 -0.52 -4.23
C ILE A 28 8.66 -1.39 -4.01
N GLN A 29 8.72 -2.60 -4.59
CA GLN A 29 9.86 -3.51 -4.44
C GLN A 29 11.17 -2.93 -4.97
N LYS A 30 11.13 -2.19 -6.09
CA LYS A 30 12.33 -1.56 -6.68
C LYS A 30 12.75 -0.30 -5.95
N ALA A 31 11.81 0.43 -5.37
CA ALA A 31 12.06 1.73 -4.75
C ALA A 31 12.42 1.63 -3.27
N SER A 32 11.90 0.62 -2.56
CA SER A 32 12.17 0.38 -1.15
C SER A 32 13.55 -0.25 -0.95
N VAL A 33 14.35 0.36 -0.10
CA VAL A 33 15.69 -0.11 0.28
C VAL A 33 15.66 -0.66 1.71
N ALA A 34 14.73 -0.18 2.54
CA ALA A 34 14.61 -0.47 3.96
C ALA A 34 13.31 -1.27 4.27
N PRO A 35 13.12 -1.74 5.53
CA PRO A 35 11.83 -2.30 5.95
C PRO A 35 10.68 -1.36 5.57
N THR A 36 9.65 -1.94 4.98
CA THR A 36 8.59 -1.18 4.31
C THR A 36 7.30 -1.21 5.11
N VAL A 37 6.72 -0.04 5.38
CA VAL A 37 5.39 0.10 5.98
C VAL A 37 4.46 0.74 4.95
N ILE A 38 3.31 0.13 4.70
CA ILE A 38 2.29 0.63 3.79
C ILE A 38 1.08 1.07 4.61
N ALA A 39 0.78 2.36 4.59
CA ALA A 39 -0.36 2.94 5.31
C ALA A 39 -1.45 3.42 4.36
N THR A 40 -2.71 3.12 4.66
CA THR A 40 -3.89 3.61 3.95
C THR A 40 -4.93 4.18 4.91
N THR A 41 -5.77 5.11 4.44
CA THR A 41 -6.95 5.55 5.20
C THR A 41 -8.10 4.58 4.99
N HIS A 42 -8.79 4.19 6.06
CA HIS A 42 -9.84 3.19 6.06
C HIS A 42 -11.18 3.78 6.52
N ASP A 43 -12.01 4.14 5.54
CA ASP A 43 -13.40 4.58 5.73
C ASP A 43 -14.38 3.41 5.63
N HIS A 44 -14.14 2.47 4.72
CA HIS A 44 -15.05 1.37 4.37
C HIS A 44 -14.28 0.13 3.87
N HIS A 45 -14.94 -1.03 3.83
CA HIS A 45 -14.36 -2.34 3.48
C HIS A 45 -13.60 -2.38 2.14
N GLY A 46 -13.99 -1.55 1.16
CA GLY A 46 -13.25 -1.45 -0.12
C GLY A 46 -11.76 -1.13 0.03
N GLN A 47 -11.34 -0.34 1.04
CA GLN A 47 -9.91 -0.05 1.25
C GLN A 47 -9.16 -1.27 1.80
N THR A 48 -9.81 -2.06 2.65
CA THR A 48 -9.28 -3.35 3.12
C THR A 48 -9.06 -4.30 1.95
N GLY A 49 -10.02 -4.42 1.03
CA GLY A 49 -9.88 -5.26 -0.16
C GLY A 49 -8.70 -4.82 -1.05
N ARG A 50 -8.50 -3.52 -1.24
CA ARG A 50 -7.37 -2.96 -2.00
C ARG A 50 -6.02 -3.25 -1.35
N MET A 51 -5.95 -3.15 -0.03
CA MET A 51 -4.76 -3.45 0.74
C MET A 51 -4.45 -4.95 0.76
N MET A 52 -5.47 -5.80 0.90
CA MET A 52 -5.34 -7.25 0.76
C MET A 52 -4.86 -7.64 -0.65
N GLY A 53 -5.33 -6.94 -1.70
CA GLY A 53 -4.84 -7.14 -3.07
C GLY A 53 -3.35 -6.86 -3.22
N LEU A 54 -2.85 -5.78 -2.59
CA LEU A 54 -1.41 -5.50 -2.52
C LEU A 54 -0.67 -6.61 -1.77
N ALA A 55 -1.15 -6.98 -0.58
CA ALA A 55 -0.52 -8.02 0.25
C ALA A 55 -0.46 -9.38 -0.48
N TRP A 56 -1.52 -9.74 -1.20
CA TRP A 56 -1.58 -10.96 -2.00
C TRP A 56 -0.56 -10.93 -3.14
N GLU A 57 -0.41 -9.79 -3.81
CA GLU A 57 0.57 -9.64 -4.88
C GLU A 57 2.02 -9.69 -4.37
N PHE A 58 2.32 -9.06 -3.21
CA PHE A 58 3.62 -9.23 -2.55
C PHE A 58 3.91 -10.70 -2.23
N LYS A 59 2.91 -11.45 -1.74
CA LYS A 59 3.04 -12.89 -1.47
C LYS A 59 3.24 -13.69 -2.76
N ARG A 60 2.50 -13.37 -3.83
CA ARG A 60 2.58 -14.04 -5.13
C ARG A 60 3.97 -13.88 -5.75
N LEU A 61 4.49 -12.66 -5.81
CA LEU A 61 5.85 -12.39 -6.32
C LEU A 61 6.93 -13.05 -5.46
N SER A 62 6.73 -13.06 -4.14
CA SER A 62 7.64 -13.75 -3.21
C SER A 62 7.65 -15.28 -3.38
N ALA A 63 6.57 -15.87 -3.89
CA ALA A 63 6.45 -17.31 -4.13
C ALA A 63 6.85 -17.72 -5.55
N SER A 64 6.63 -16.85 -6.54
CA SER A 64 6.95 -17.09 -7.95
C SER A 64 8.44 -16.91 -8.26
N ASN A 65 9.16 -16.09 -7.49
CA ASN A 65 10.57 -15.78 -7.72
C ASN A 65 11.50 -16.84 -7.11
N GLY A 66 11.30 -18.12 -7.48
CA GLY A 66 12.09 -19.26 -7.02
C GLY A 66 13.61 -19.14 -7.24
N GLU A 67 14.09 -18.22 -8.08
CA GLU A 67 15.52 -18.07 -8.40
C GLU A 67 16.01 -16.62 -8.63
N VAL A 68 15.14 -15.60 -8.60
CA VAL A 68 15.57 -14.21 -8.82
C VAL A 68 15.78 -13.52 -7.48
N LYS A 69 17.04 -13.15 -7.19
CA LYS A 69 17.52 -12.38 -6.01
C LYS A 69 16.91 -10.97 -5.87
N GLU A 70 15.69 -10.71 -6.35
CA GLU A 70 14.99 -9.48 -6.00
C GLU A 70 14.58 -9.53 -4.53
N ARG A 71 14.94 -8.50 -3.76
CA ARG A 71 14.79 -8.45 -2.31
C ARG A 71 13.37 -8.82 -1.90
N LYS A 72 13.24 -9.88 -1.10
CA LYS A 72 11.96 -10.30 -0.53
C LYS A 72 11.51 -9.27 0.51
N ILE A 73 10.75 -8.28 0.07
CA ILE A 73 10.14 -7.28 0.97
C ILE A 73 8.86 -7.87 1.54
N ALA A 74 8.79 -7.93 2.87
CA ALA A 74 7.57 -8.25 3.61
C ALA A 74 7.03 -6.96 4.23
N PRO A 75 6.17 -6.20 3.53
CA PRO A 75 5.67 -4.94 4.05
C PRO A 75 4.72 -5.15 5.23
N GLN A 76 4.79 -4.27 6.21
CA GLN A 76 3.77 -4.15 7.25
C GLN A 76 2.65 -3.24 6.78
N PHE A 77 1.42 -3.59 7.08
CA PHE A 77 0.24 -2.85 6.62
C PHE A 77 -0.42 -2.13 7.78
N PHE A 78 -0.71 -0.84 7.58
CA PHE A 78 -1.39 -0.01 8.56
C PHE A 78 -2.68 0.57 7.96
N LEU A 79 -3.80 0.28 8.61
CA LEU A 79 -5.09 0.87 8.25
C LEU A 79 -5.42 1.98 9.24
N ALA A 80 -5.32 3.22 8.79
CA ALA A 80 -5.76 4.37 9.56
C ALA A 80 -7.29 4.41 9.55
N HIS A 81 -7.94 3.81 10.54
CA HIS A 81 -9.40 3.77 10.62
C HIS A 81 -9.99 5.14 10.97
N ARG A 82 -11.11 5.47 10.32
CA ARG A 82 -11.92 6.65 10.65
C ARG A 82 -12.69 6.42 11.94
N ASP A 83 -12.55 7.33 12.88
CA ASP A 83 -13.35 7.32 14.11
C ASP A 83 -14.84 7.54 13.77
N PRO A 84 -15.76 6.67 14.23
CA PRO A 84 -17.17 6.72 13.85
C PRO A 84 -17.90 7.94 14.44
N ASN A 85 -17.45 8.45 15.59
CA ASN A 85 -18.10 9.54 16.31
C ASN A 85 -17.67 10.90 15.77
N THR A 86 -16.36 11.10 15.61
CA THR A 86 -15.76 12.36 15.20
C THR A 86 -15.56 12.45 13.69
N ARG A 87 -15.76 11.33 12.96
CA ARG A 87 -15.62 11.26 11.50
C ARG A 87 -14.25 11.70 10.99
N ASN A 88 -13.22 11.65 11.83
CA ASN A 88 -11.85 12.04 11.51
C ASN A 88 -10.89 10.84 11.65
N HIS A 89 -9.63 11.02 11.25
CA HIS A 89 -8.59 10.01 11.34
C HIS A 89 -7.52 10.36 12.39
N ASN A 90 -7.78 11.34 13.26
CA ASN A 90 -6.74 11.94 14.11
C ASN A 90 -6.17 10.92 15.10
N TYR A 91 -7.04 10.08 15.68
CA TYR A 91 -6.60 9.02 16.58
C TYR A 91 -5.71 8.00 15.85
N ALA A 92 -6.15 7.51 14.69
CA ALA A 92 -5.38 6.55 13.92
C ALA A 92 -4.05 7.11 13.39
N ILE A 93 -4.00 8.41 13.07
CA ILE A 93 -2.75 9.10 12.71
C ILE A 93 -1.80 9.18 13.91
N LYS A 94 -2.31 9.49 15.11
CA LYS A 94 -1.49 9.48 16.33
C LYS A 94 -0.93 8.08 16.62
N VAL A 95 -1.72 7.04 16.41
CA VAL A 95 -1.26 5.65 16.56
C VAL A 95 -0.21 5.31 15.51
N LEU A 96 -0.41 5.69 14.24
CA LEU A 96 0.59 5.52 13.19
C LEU A 96 1.91 6.18 13.59
N GLN A 97 1.85 7.42 14.06
CA GLN A 97 3.04 8.14 14.51
C GLN A 97 3.71 7.41 15.70
N ALA A 98 2.96 7.01 16.72
CA ALA A 98 3.51 6.28 17.85
C ALA A 98 4.20 4.96 17.42
N GLN A 99 3.59 4.22 16.48
CA GLN A 99 4.17 3.00 15.93
C GLN A 99 5.45 3.27 15.12
N LEU A 100 5.46 4.32 14.28
CA LEU A 100 6.64 4.71 13.51
C LEU A 100 7.84 5.08 14.40
N ASN A 101 7.60 5.58 15.62
CA ASN A 101 8.66 5.86 16.59
C ASN A 101 9.24 4.59 17.24
N GLN A 102 8.49 3.48 17.26
CA GLN A 102 8.91 2.21 17.84
C GLN A 102 9.63 1.30 16.82
N LEU A 103 9.49 1.59 15.53
CA LEU A 103 10.10 0.78 14.47
C LEU A 103 11.59 1.10 14.30
N PRO A 104 12.42 0.08 14.00
CA PRO A 104 13.84 0.27 13.73
C PRO A 104 14.05 1.07 12.44
N ARG A 105 15.07 1.93 12.43
CA ARG A 105 15.44 2.80 11.30
C ARG A 105 16.71 2.27 10.60
N PRO A 106 16.87 2.47 9.28
CA PRO A 106 16.01 3.23 8.37
C PRO A 106 14.69 2.50 8.03
N LEU A 107 13.67 3.26 7.65
CA LEU A 107 12.33 2.74 7.31
C LEU A 107 11.76 3.45 6.07
N ASP A 108 11.13 2.69 5.18
CA ASP A 108 10.40 3.22 4.02
C ASP A 108 8.88 3.19 4.28
N LEU A 109 8.27 4.37 4.40
CA LEU A 109 6.83 4.54 4.61
C LEU A 109 6.15 4.89 3.28
N TRP A 110 5.25 4.03 2.85
CA TRP A 110 4.39 4.24 1.70
C TRP A 110 3.00 4.63 2.14
N LEU A 111 2.58 5.85 1.80
CA LEU A 111 1.20 6.29 1.95
C LEU A 111 0.45 5.93 0.68
N VAL A 112 -0.44 4.94 0.73
CA VAL A 112 -1.24 4.46 -0.41
C VAL A 112 -2.70 4.81 -0.19
N ASP A 113 -3.30 5.55 -1.12
CA ASP A 113 -4.65 6.11 -1.05
C ASP A 113 -4.93 6.84 0.27
N PHE A 114 -3.89 7.45 0.85
CA PHE A 114 -3.97 8.12 2.14
C PHE A 114 -4.61 9.51 1.97
N ARG A 115 -5.85 9.66 2.46
CA ARG A 115 -6.70 10.84 2.23
C ARG A 115 -6.54 11.95 3.26
N THR A 116 -5.69 11.78 4.27
CA THR A 116 -5.51 12.75 5.35
C THR A 116 -4.09 13.32 5.40
N LYS A 117 -3.94 14.49 6.02
CA LYS A 117 -2.62 15.08 6.27
C LYS A 117 -2.01 14.37 7.46
N VAL A 118 -0.77 13.91 7.32
CA VAL A 118 0.05 13.37 8.40
C VAL A 118 1.30 14.24 8.53
N ASP A 119 1.60 14.66 9.76
CA ASP A 119 2.86 15.33 10.04
C ASP A 119 3.92 14.28 10.34
N LEU A 120 4.84 14.08 9.39
CA LEU A 120 5.94 13.14 9.51
C LEU A 120 7.29 13.85 9.74
N LYS A 121 7.29 15.19 9.83
CA LYS A 121 8.53 15.96 10.06
C LYS A 121 9.12 15.68 11.43
N SER A 122 8.27 15.55 12.44
CA SER A 122 8.65 15.16 13.81
C SER A 122 9.33 13.79 13.88
N GLN A 123 9.19 12.97 12.84
CA GLN A 123 9.73 11.62 12.76
C GLN A 123 10.93 11.52 11.82
N GLN A 124 11.50 12.65 11.37
CA GLN A 124 12.61 12.69 10.41
C GLN A 124 12.33 11.89 9.12
N CYS A 125 11.06 11.85 8.69
CA CYS A 125 10.69 11.22 7.44
C CYS A 125 10.63 12.26 6.32
N VAL A 126 11.44 12.06 5.28
CA VAL A 126 11.52 12.95 4.13
C VAL A 126 10.75 12.36 2.96
N ALA A 127 9.87 13.15 2.34
CA ALA A 127 9.14 12.72 1.16
C ALA A 127 10.09 12.56 -0.03
N ASP A 128 10.04 11.41 -0.70
CA ASP A 128 10.76 11.20 -1.95
C ASP A 128 9.91 11.75 -3.11
N SER A 129 10.36 12.84 -3.73
CA SER A 129 9.66 13.50 -4.83
C SER A 129 9.57 12.62 -6.09
N LYS A 130 10.47 11.65 -6.25
CA LYS A 130 10.47 10.70 -7.39
C LYS A 130 9.30 9.73 -7.32
N TYR A 131 8.85 9.37 -6.12
CA TYR A 131 7.82 8.35 -5.88
C TYR A 131 6.54 8.97 -5.30
N ARG A 132 6.01 9.95 -6.01
CA ARG A 132 4.75 10.63 -5.72
C ARG A 132 3.89 10.69 -6.98
N SER A 133 3.07 9.66 -7.19
CA SER A 133 2.23 9.55 -8.38
C SER A 133 0.99 8.70 -8.14
N SER A 134 0.32 8.31 -9.22
CA SER A 134 -0.76 7.33 -9.21
C SER A 134 -0.52 6.29 -10.29
N VAL A 135 -0.79 5.02 -9.96
CA VAL A 135 -0.68 3.90 -10.90
C VAL A 135 -1.76 2.88 -10.56
N GLY A 136 -2.40 2.30 -11.56
CA GLY A 136 -3.28 1.16 -11.32
C GLY A 136 -4.47 1.43 -10.40
N GLY A 137 -4.94 2.67 -10.32
CA GLY A 137 -6.00 3.10 -9.39
C GLY A 137 -5.52 3.48 -7.98
N TYR A 138 -4.24 3.24 -7.64
CA TYR A 138 -3.66 3.65 -6.37
C TYR A 138 -2.97 5.01 -6.49
N LYS A 139 -3.20 5.91 -5.53
CA LYS A 139 -2.36 7.11 -5.33
C LYS A 139 -1.33 6.80 -4.26
N TYR A 140 -0.04 7.03 -4.53
CA TYR A 140 1.01 6.67 -3.59
C TYR A 140 2.01 7.80 -3.36
N LYS A 141 2.63 7.79 -2.17
CA LYS A 141 3.74 8.65 -1.80
C LYS A 141 4.74 7.85 -0.95
N LEU A 142 6.00 7.88 -1.32
CA LEU A 142 7.08 7.33 -0.50
C LEU A 142 7.65 8.41 0.44
N TYR A 143 7.88 8.02 1.68
CA TYR A 143 8.62 8.75 2.69
C TYR A 143 9.75 7.87 3.21
N ARG A 144 10.96 8.42 3.27
CA ARG A 144 12.13 7.74 3.83
C ARG A 144 12.40 8.30 5.21
N CYS A 145 12.37 7.44 6.21
CA CYS A 145 12.63 7.79 7.60
C CYS A 145 14.03 7.32 7.97
N SER A 146 14.90 8.28 8.29
CA SER A 146 16.30 8.07 8.72
C SER A 146 16.42 8.07 10.23
#